data_AF-A0A7C0ZCZ3-F1
#
_entry.id   AF-A0A7C0ZCZ3-F1
#
_cell.length_a   1.000
_cell.length_b   1.000
_cell.length_c   1.000
_cell.angle_alpha   90.00
_cell.angle_beta   90.00
_cell.angle_gamma   90.00
#
_symmetry.space_group_name_H-M   'P 1'
#
loop_
_entity.id
_entity.type
_entity.pdbx_description
1 polymer ?
#
loop_
_entity_poly.entity_id
_entity_poly.type
_entity_poly.pdbx_seq_one_letter_code
_entity_poly.pdbx_strand_id
1 'polypeptide(L)'
;MRGVLLDNVDASTILLDLNFTWCRGVDTEELMIQLVENISRAVEERYGPDFQLYVNIGSALRLLRDGRLLSSIDGVLREELWHIYRDGVSVEASREEVEEALRWLREARWSGKVVLVSDPIEDGGEAREFIARCREEGFKPIPQPIWAWDYSEPPPRSWCR
;
A
#
# COMPACT_ATOMS: atom_id res chain seq x y z
N MET A 1 11.22 -17.76 -3.44
CA MET A 1 10.42 -16.53 -3.40
C MET A 1 9.21 -16.74 -4.30
N ARG A 2 7.99 -16.34 -3.89
CA ARG A 2 6.73 -16.54 -4.67
C ARG A 2 6.13 -15.23 -5.19
N GLY A 3 6.79 -14.11 -4.92
CA GLY A 3 6.36 -12.79 -5.35
C GLY A 3 7.30 -11.71 -4.83
N VAL A 4 7.03 -10.46 -5.22
CA VAL A 4 7.76 -9.26 -4.79
C VAL A 4 6.77 -8.18 -4.36
N LEU A 5 7.15 -7.38 -3.37
CA LEU A 5 6.48 -6.14 -3.00
C LEU A 5 7.41 -4.98 -3.40
N LEU A 6 6.97 -4.14 -4.32
CA LEU A 6 7.70 -2.94 -4.73
C LEU A 6 7.34 -1.80 -3.79
N ASP A 7 8.33 -1.25 -3.11
CA ASP A 7 8.16 -0.14 -2.18
C ASP A 7 8.51 1.21 -2.82
N ASN A 8 8.12 2.32 -2.18
CA ASN A 8 8.36 3.70 -2.63
C ASN A 8 7.77 4.04 -4.01
N VAL A 9 6.61 3.47 -4.37
CA VAL A 9 5.90 3.85 -5.60
C VAL A 9 5.50 5.33 -5.56
N ASP A 10 5.23 5.87 -4.37
CA ASP A 10 4.86 7.26 -4.19
C ASP A 10 6.00 8.27 -4.28
N ALA A 11 7.24 7.82 -4.46
CA ALA A 11 8.33 8.70 -4.85
C ALA A 11 7.98 9.54 -6.09
N SER A 12 7.19 8.99 -7.02
CA SER A 12 6.72 9.75 -8.19
C SER A 12 5.84 10.93 -7.82
N THR A 13 4.95 10.78 -6.84
CA THR A 13 4.04 11.84 -6.39
C THR A 13 4.78 12.85 -5.52
N ILE A 14 5.65 12.39 -4.62
CA ILE A 14 6.49 13.24 -3.78
C ILE A 14 7.38 14.18 -4.63
N LEU A 15 7.95 13.68 -5.72
CA LEU A 15 8.77 14.51 -6.63
C LEU A 15 7.97 15.65 -7.28
N LEU A 16 6.69 15.42 -7.60
CA LEU A 16 5.81 16.45 -8.14
C LEU A 16 5.44 17.47 -7.05
N ASP A 17 5.05 17.00 -5.87
CA ASP A 17 4.59 17.84 -4.77
C ASP A 17 5.71 18.74 -4.25
N LEU A 18 6.94 18.23 -4.17
CA LEU A 18 8.13 19.00 -3.77
C LEU A 18 8.71 19.86 -4.91
N ASN A 19 8.21 19.70 -6.14
CA ASN A 19 8.58 20.51 -7.32
C ASN A 19 10.10 20.67 -7.50
N PHE A 20 10.83 19.55 -7.45
CA PHE A 20 12.28 19.57 -7.65
C PHE A 20 12.64 20.09 -9.04
N THR A 21 13.64 20.97 -9.11
CA THR A 21 14.00 21.66 -10.35
C THR A 21 14.49 20.73 -11.46
N TRP A 22 15.15 19.63 -11.10
CA TRP A 22 15.74 18.68 -12.04
C TRP A 22 14.74 17.71 -12.67
N CYS A 23 13.53 17.57 -12.13
CA CYS A 23 12.45 16.74 -12.70
C CYS A 23 11.34 17.58 -13.35
N ARG A 24 11.53 18.89 -13.52
CA ARG A 24 10.53 19.75 -14.18
C ARG A 24 10.30 19.33 -15.63
N GLY A 25 9.02 19.24 -16.00
CA GLY A 25 8.61 18.81 -17.34
C GLY A 25 8.67 17.29 -17.56
N VAL A 26 9.01 16.52 -16.52
CA VAL A 26 8.93 15.06 -16.54
C VAL A 26 7.63 14.64 -15.86
N ASP A 27 6.88 13.74 -16.50
CA ASP A 27 5.74 13.08 -15.89
C ASP A 27 6.24 11.88 -15.07
N THR A 28 6.61 12.14 -13.82
CA THR A 28 7.19 11.13 -12.93
C THR A 28 6.23 10.00 -12.61
N GLU A 29 4.92 10.26 -12.63
CA GLU A 29 3.89 9.25 -12.39
C GLU A 29 3.72 8.31 -13.57
N GLU A 30 3.69 8.85 -14.79
CA GLU A 30 3.70 8.04 -16.01
C GLU A 30 4.95 7.15 -16.06
N LEU A 31 6.13 7.69 -15.70
CA LEU A 31 7.35 6.90 -15.62
C LEU A 31 7.30 5.80 -14.57
N MET A 32 6.65 6.04 -13.42
CA MET A 32 6.48 5.01 -12.39
C MET A 32 5.53 3.91 -12.85
N ILE A 33 4.43 4.25 -13.53
CA ILE A 33 3.52 3.27 -14.13
C ILE A 33 4.30 2.40 -15.13
N GLN A 34 5.03 3.02 -16.06
CA GLN A 34 5.85 2.30 -17.05
C GLN A 34 6.93 1.43 -16.40
N LEU A 35 7.54 1.89 -15.31
CA LEU A 35 8.51 1.11 -14.55
C LEU A 35 7.86 -0.15 -13.98
N VAL A 36 6.71 -0.03 -13.32
CA VAL A 36 5.97 -1.17 -12.77
C VAL A 36 5.52 -2.13 -13.87
N GLU A 37 5.01 -1.63 -15.01
CA GLU A 37 4.66 -2.46 -16.18
C GLU A 37 5.87 -3.27 -16.68
N ASN A 38 7.03 -2.63 -16.80
CA ASN A 38 8.25 -3.29 -17.26
C ASN A 38 8.77 -4.31 -16.25
N ILE A 39 8.69 -4.02 -14.95
CA ILE A 39 9.03 -4.98 -13.90
C ILE A 39 8.08 -6.17 -13.97
N SER A 40 6.76 -5.94 -14.03
CA SER A 40 5.74 -6.98 -14.15
C SER A 40 6.04 -7.94 -15.30
N ARG A 41 6.28 -7.40 -16.50
CA ARG A 41 6.63 -8.21 -17.67
C ARG A 41 7.92 -9.02 -17.43
N ALA A 42 8.95 -8.39 -16.88
CA ALA A 42 10.23 -9.05 -16.64
C ALA A 42 10.13 -10.16 -15.56
N VAL A 43 9.32 -9.97 -14.50
CA VAL A 43 9.11 -11.03 -13.50
C VAL A 43 8.26 -12.16 -14.04
N GLU A 44 7.22 -11.88 -14.83
CA GLU A 44 6.41 -12.91 -15.49
C GLU A 44 7.25 -13.75 -16.46
N GLU A 45 8.03 -13.11 -17.33
CA GLU A 45 8.93 -13.81 -18.27
C GLU A 45 9.95 -14.71 -17.56
N ARG A 46 10.45 -14.27 -16.40
CA ARG A 46 11.51 -14.97 -15.66
C ARG A 46 11.00 -16.05 -14.72
N TYR A 47 9.87 -15.82 -14.06
CA TYR A 47 9.38 -16.64 -12.96
C TYR A 47 8.01 -17.28 -13.24
N GLY A 48 7.36 -16.93 -14.34
CA GLY A 48 6.05 -17.42 -14.75
C GLY A 48 4.88 -16.59 -14.19
N PRO A 49 3.65 -16.86 -14.67
CA PRO A 49 2.45 -16.08 -14.35
C PRO A 49 1.96 -16.24 -12.90
N ASP A 50 2.45 -17.24 -12.16
CA ASP A 50 2.11 -17.44 -10.75
C ASP A 50 2.97 -16.58 -9.79
N PHE A 51 3.98 -15.87 -10.30
CA PHE A 51 4.83 -15.02 -9.50
C PHE A 51 4.13 -13.69 -9.20
N GLN A 52 3.82 -13.46 -7.93
CA GLN A 52 2.96 -12.33 -7.57
C GLN A 52 3.73 -11.01 -7.47
N LEU A 53 3.15 -9.91 -7.96
CA LEU A 53 3.70 -8.57 -7.83
C LEU A 53 2.75 -7.66 -7.07
N TYR A 54 3.22 -7.14 -5.94
CA TYR A 54 2.51 -6.16 -5.12
C TYR A 54 3.23 -4.82 -5.15
N VAL A 55 2.50 -3.74 -4.88
CA VAL A 55 3.08 -2.40 -4.68
C VAL A 55 2.68 -1.85 -3.32
N ASN A 56 3.61 -1.24 -2.59
CA ASN A 56 3.26 -0.31 -1.52
C ASN A 56 2.95 1.05 -2.17
N ILE A 57 1.68 1.44 -2.16
CA ILE A 57 1.22 2.61 -2.92
C ILE A 57 1.57 3.93 -2.23
N GLY A 58 1.89 3.90 -0.93
CA GLY A 58 2.16 5.10 -0.13
C GLY A 58 1.09 6.18 -0.33
N SER A 59 1.53 7.41 -0.58
CA SER A 59 0.68 8.56 -0.88
C SER A 59 0.14 8.61 -2.32
N ALA A 60 0.62 7.77 -3.24
CA ALA A 60 0.29 7.80 -4.66
C ALA A 60 -1.04 7.11 -5.01
N LEU A 61 -2.04 7.25 -4.15
CA LEU A 61 -3.36 6.60 -4.28
C LEU A 61 -4.03 6.87 -5.64
N ARG A 62 -3.81 8.06 -6.21
CA ARG A 62 -4.37 8.45 -7.52
C ARG A 62 -3.85 7.60 -8.67
N LEU A 63 -2.71 6.92 -8.55
CA LEU A 63 -2.20 6.03 -9.58
C LEU A 63 -3.09 4.79 -9.75
N LEU A 64 -3.86 4.42 -8.72
CA LEU A 64 -4.79 3.28 -8.79
C LEU A 64 -5.93 3.48 -9.79
N ARG A 65 -6.12 4.69 -10.32
CA ARG A 65 -7.06 4.95 -11.42
C ARG A 65 -6.56 4.46 -12.79
N ASP A 66 -5.25 4.23 -12.93
CA ASP A 66 -4.66 3.84 -14.20
C ASP A 66 -4.77 2.33 -14.39
N GLY A 67 -5.55 1.94 -15.41
CA GLY A 67 -5.78 0.54 -15.73
C GLY A 67 -4.51 -0.25 -16.08
N ARG A 68 -3.46 0.40 -16.59
CA ARG A 68 -2.17 -0.24 -16.91
C ARG A 68 -1.42 -0.62 -15.64
N LEU A 69 -1.40 0.27 -14.65
CA LEU A 69 -0.82 -0.04 -13.35
C LEU A 69 -1.58 -1.20 -12.71
N LEU A 70 -2.91 -1.10 -12.62
CA LEU A 70 -3.72 -2.16 -12.05
C LEU A 70 -3.50 -3.48 -12.79
N SER A 71 -3.46 -3.51 -14.13
CA SER A 71 -3.22 -4.76 -14.87
C SER A 71 -1.85 -5.38 -14.63
N SER A 72 -0.88 -4.61 -14.14
CA SER A 72 0.52 -5.03 -13.93
C SER A 72 0.84 -5.49 -12.51
N ILE A 73 -0.16 -5.48 -11.62
CA ILE A 73 0.02 -5.86 -10.21
C ILE A 73 -1.05 -6.88 -9.81
N ASP A 74 -0.75 -7.70 -8.83
CA ASP A 74 -1.69 -8.62 -8.17
C ASP A 74 -2.34 -7.99 -6.94
N GLY A 75 -1.66 -7.00 -6.34
CA GLY A 75 -2.19 -6.34 -5.17
C GLY A 75 -1.47 -5.07 -4.76
N VAL A 76 -2.09 -4.41 -3.79
CA VAL A 76 -1.67 -3.12 -3.24
C VAL A 76 -1.53 -3.26 -1.74
N LEU A 77 -0.46 -2.73 -1.18
CA LEU A 77 -0.29 -2.45 0.23
C LEU A 77 -0.53 -0.94 0.44
N ARG A 78 -1.34 -0.60 1.44
CA ARG A 78 -1.42 0.74 2.03
C ARG A 78 -1.07 0.64 3.50
N GLU A 79 0.01 1.29 3.90
CA GLU A 79 0.31 1.52 5.31
C GLU A 79 -0.54 2.66 5.84
N GLU A 80 -0.76 2.74 7.14
CA GLU A 80 -1.35 3.91 7.82
C GLU A 80 -2.68 4.40 7.23
N LEU A 81 -3.68 3.52 7.13
CA LEU A 81 -4.99 3.88 6.60
C LEU A 81 -5.87 4.54 7.66
N TRP A 82 -6.12 3.87 8.80
CA TRP A 82 -6.95 4.40 9.87
C TRP A 82 -6.12 4.92 11.04
N HIS A 83 -4.97 4.30 11.29
CA HIS A 83 -4.02 4.73 12.33
C HIS A 83 -2.71 5.12 11.67
N ILE A 84 -2.08 6.20 12.14
CA ILE A 84 -0.84 6.77 11.60
C ILE A 84 0.21 6.76 12.70
N TYR A 85 1.46 6.46 12.35
CA TYR A 85 2.57 6.53 13.27
C TYR A 85 3.05 7.98 13.38
N ARG A 86 2.96 8.56 14.58
CA ARG A 86 3.47 9.90 14.85
C ARG A 86 4.22 9.92 16.16
N ASP A 87 5.51 10.26 16.11
CA ASP A 87 6.36 10.43 17.31
C ASP A 87 6.35 9.24 18.29
N GLY A 88 6.24 8.00 17.77
CA GLY A 88 6.23 6.79 18.61
C GLY A 88 4.86 6.38 19.15
N VAL A 89 3.79 7.08 18.76
CA VAL A 89 2.41 6.75 19.16
C VAL A 89 1.50 6.55 17.94
N SER A 90 0.43 5.77 18.13
CA SER A 90 -0.61 5.53 17.13
C SER A 90 -1.64 6.64 17.24
N VAL A 91 -1.95 7.33 16.14
CA VAL A 91 -2.99 8.37 16.11
C VAL A 91 -3.99 8.08 15.00
N GLU A 92 -5.27 8.31 15.25
CA GLU A 92 -6.27 8.17 14.19
C GLU A 92 -6.04 9.18 13.06
N ALA A 93 -6.10 8.68 11.83
CA ALA A 93 -6.11 9.48 10.61
C ALA A 93 -7.37 10.35 10.54
N SER A 94 -7.30 11.47 9.81
CA SER A 94 -8.48 12.28 9.61
C SER A 94 -9.52 11.54 8.75
N ARG A 95 -10.80 11.79 9.03
CA ARG A 95 -11.89 11.16 8.28
C ARG A 95 -11.81 11.43 6.77
N GLU A 96 -11.39 12.62 6.37
CA GLU A 96 -11.27 13.01 4.97
C GLU A 96 -10.17 12.19 4.25
N GLU A 97 -8.99 12.06 4.86
CA GLU A 97 -7.89 11.24 4.34
C GLU A 97 -8.29 9.77 4.23
N VAL A 98 -8.97 9.24 5.26
CA VAL A 98 -9.48 7.86 5.25
C VAL A 98 -10.49 7.65 4.12
N GLU A 99 -11.46 8.55 3.98
CA GLU A 99 -12.49 8.42 2.94
C GLU A 99 -11.91 8.50 1.52
N GLU A 100 -10.93 9.38 1.30
CA GLU A 100 -10.21 9.46 0.03
C GLU A 100 -9.40 8.19 -0.26
N ALA A 101 -8.64 7.69 0.71
CA ALA A 101 -7.87 6.46 0.53
C ALA A 101 -8.77 5.26 0.28
N LEU A 102 -9.86 5.11 1.05
CA LEU A 102 -10.83 4.05 0.87
C LEU A 102 -11.46 4.06 -0.53
N ARG A 103 -11.74 5.24 -1.12
CA ARG A 103 -12.26 5.34 -2.48
C ARG A 103 -11.35 4.61 -3.49
N TRP A 104 -10.05 4.91 -3.46
CA TRP A 104 -9.08 4.35 -4.40
C TRP A 104 -8.77 2.86 -4.12
N LEU A 105 -8.66 2.49 -2.85
CA LEU A 105 -8.43 1.09 -2.47
C LEU A 105 -9.61 0.18 -2.83
N ARG A 106 -10.85 0.67 -2.69
CA ARG A 106 -12.04 -0.06 -3.14
C ARG A 106 -12.05 -0.26 -4.65
N GLU A 107 -11.59 0.72 -5.43
CA GLU A 107 -11.46 0.62 -6.89
C GLU A 107 -10.44 -0.45 -7.30
N ALA A 108 -9.26 -0.47 -6.65
CA ALA A 108 -8.28 -1.53 -6.85
C ALA A 108 -8.87 -2.92 -6.52
N ARG A 109 -9.57 -3.04 -5.38
CA ARG A 109 -10.26 -4.28 -4.99
C ARG A 109 -11.31 -4.71 -6.01
N TRP A 110 -12.15 -3.79 -6.48
CA TRP A 110 -13.17 -4.07 -7.49
C TRP A 110 -12.57 -4.49 -8.84
N SER A 111 -11.34 -4.05 -9.13
CA SER A 111 -10.56 -4.49 -10.29
C SER A 111 -9.86 -5.85 -10.08
N GLY A 112 -10.21 -6.58 -9.02
CA GLY A 112 -9.72 -7.93 -8.72
C GLY A 112 -8.39 -7.96 -7.98
N LYS A 113 -7.90 -6.82 -7.47
CA LYS A 113 -6.62 -6.75 -6.77
C LYS A 113 -6.77 -7.10 -5.30
N VAL A 114 -5.76 -7.78 -4.76
CA VAL A 114 -5.66 -8.00 -3.31
C VAL A 114 -5.24 -6.69 -2.67
N VAL A 115 -6.02 -6.19 -1.73
CA VAL A 115 -5.65 -5.01 -0.93
C VAL A 115 -5.19 -5.47 0.45
N LEU A 116 -3.96 -5.15 0.79
CA LEU A 116 -3.35 -5.31 2.10
C LEU A 116 -3.36 -3.94 2.78
N VAL A 117 -3.72 -3.90 4.07
CA VAL A 117 -3.63 -2.69 4.87
C VAL A 117 -2.75 -2.97 6.08
N SER A 118 -1.85 -2.03 6.41
CA SER A 118 -0.87 -2.17 7.48
C SER A 118 -0.85 -0.92 8.37
N ASP A 119 -1.53 -0.98 9.50
CA ASP A 119 -1.61 0.14 10.43
C ASP A 119 -0.70 -0.12 11.67
N PRO A 120 -0.12 0.93 12.27
CA PRO A 120 0.52 0.85 13.58
C PRO A 120 -0.54 0.64 14.66
N ILE A 121 -0.34 -0.35 15.51
CA ILE A 121 -1.28 -0.84 16.52
C ILE A 121 -0.58 -0.87 17.88
N GLU A 122 -1.23 -0.33 18.90
CA GLU A 122 -0.70 -0.29 20.28
C GLU A 122 -1.06 -1.53 21.08
N ASP A 123 -2.27 -2.07 20.88
CA ASP A 123 -2.74 -3.21 21.67
C ASP A 123 -3.68 -4.19 20.94
N GLY A 124 -4.02 -5.28 21.65
CA GLY A 124 -4.86 -6.34 21.08
C GLY A 124 -6.34 -5.97 20.93
N GLY A 125 -6.82 -4.91 21.59
CA GLY A 125 -8.15 -4.33 21.37
C GLY A 125 -8.20 -3.59 20.04
N GLU A 126 -7.25 -2.68 19.82
CA GLU A 126 -7.09 -1.94 18.57
C GLU A 126 -6.86 -2.88 17.37
N ALA A 127 -6.04 -3.93 17.54
CA ALA A 127 -5.84 -4.96 16.53
C ALA A 127 -7.16 -5.60 16.07
N ARG A 128 -8.08 -5.90 17.00
CA ARG A 128 -9.38 -6.53 16.67
C ARG A 128 -10.28 -5.59 15.88
N GLU A 129 -10.30 -4.31 16.26
CA GLU A 129 -11.07 -3.29 15.56
C GLU A 129 -10.53 -3.06 14.15
N PHE A 130 -9.22 -2.88 14.01
CA PHE A 130 -8.54 -2.75 12.72
C PHE A 130 -8.83 -3.92 11.77
N ILE A 131 -8.76 -5.16 12.29
CA ILE A 131 -9.09 -6.36 11.52
C ILE A 131 -10.55 -6.37 11.09
N ALA A 132 -11.48 -5.99 11.97
CA ALA A 132 -12.89 -5.91 11.64
C ALA A 132 -13.14 -4.90 10.50
N ARG A 133 -12.58 -3.68 10.61
CA ARG A 133 -12.65 -2.64 9.57
C ARG A 133 -12.08 -3.13 8.23
N CYS A 134 -10.90 -3.78 8.23
CA CYS A 134 -10.34 -4.39 7.03
C CYS A 134 -11.29 -5.42 6.40
N ARG A 135 -11.85 -6.32 7.21
CA ARG A 135 -12.74 -7.39 6.74
C ARG A 135 -14.04 -6.85 6.16
N GLU A 136 -14.61 -5.80 6.75
CA GLU A 136 -15.78 -5.09 6.22
C GLU A 136 -15.51 -4.52 4.82
N GLU A 137 -14.30 -4.00 4.61
CA GLU A 137 -13.83 -3.52 3.30
C GLU A 137 -13.30 -4.66 2.40
N GLY A 138 -13.36 -5.92 2.80
CA GLY A 138 -12.78 -7.03 2.02
C GLY A 138 -11.27 -6.92 1.81
N PHE A 139 -10.58 -6.15 2.64
CA PHE A 139 -9.13 -6.01 2.67
C PHE A 139 -8.50 -7.06 3.58
N LYS A 140 -7.20 -7.31 3.40
CA LYS A 140 -6.42 -8.20 4.27
C LYS A 140 -5.64 -7.36 5.29
N PRO A 141 -5.90 -7.53 6.60
CA PRO A 141 -5.22 -6.77 7.63
C PRO A 141 -3.80 -7.29 7.88
N ILE A 142 -2.88 -6.37 8.16
CA ILE A 142 -1.55 -6.61 8.70
C ILE A 142 -1.40 -5.69 9.92
N PRO A 143 -1.86 -6.10 11.12
CA PRO A 143 -1.68 -5.26 12.31
C PRO A 143 -0.18 -5.17 12.61
N GLN A 144 0.41 -3.97 12.62
CA GLN A 144 1.82 -3.80 12.94
C GLN A 144 1.99 -3.27 14.35
N PRO A 145 2.75 -3.93 15.22
CA PRO A 145 3.02 -3.42 16.56
C PRO A 145 3.82 -2.13 16.49
N ILE A 146 3.35 -1.09 17.16
CA ILE A 146 4.02 0.22 17.14
C ILE A 146 5.47 0.18 17.65
N TRP A 147 5.76 -0.68 18.63
CA TRP A 147 7.10 -0.86 19.18
C TRP A 147 8.08 -1.55 18.23
N ALA A 148 7.59 -2.09 17.12
CA ALA A 148 8.39 -2.70 16.06
C ALA A 148 7.89 -2.24 14.67
N TRP A 149 7.56 -0.94 14.55
CA TRP A 149 7.20 -0.30 13.29
C TRP A 149 8.34 -0.33 12.25
N ASP A 150 9.57 -0.54 12.70
CA ASP A 150 10.75 -0.80 11.86
C ASP A 150 10.86 -2.26 11.37
N TYR A 151 9.81 -3.07 11.59
CA TYR A 151 9.76 -4.49 11.25
C TYR A 151 10.77 -5.37 12.00
N SER A 152 11.31 -4.88 13.12
CA SER A 152 12.24 -5.66 13.97
C SER A 152 11.61 -6.90 14.58
N GLU A 153 10.29 -6.90 14.78
CA GLU A 153 9.51 -8.01 15.33
C GLU A 153 8.16 -8.17 14.59
N PRO A 154 7.65 -9.42 14.45
CA PRO A 154 6.32 -9.63 13.91
C PRO A 154 5.23 -9.24 14.92
N PRO A 155 3.99 -8.98 14.46
CA PRO A 155 2.86 -8.83 15.37
C PRO A 155 2.66 -10.06 16.26
N PRO A 156 2.20 -9.87 17.51
CA PRO A 156 1.76 -10.96 18.35
C PRO A 156 0.75 -11.86 17.63
N ARG A 157 0.93 -13.18 17.70
CA ARG A 157 0.02 -14.15 17.05
C ARG A 157 -1.44 -14.01 17.49
N SER A 158 -1.69 -13.49 18.70
CA SER A 158 -3.02 -13.19 19.21
C SER A 158 -3.73 -12.09 18.43
N TRP A 159 -2.99 -11.22 17.76
CA TRP A 159 -3.51 -10.13 16.93
C TRP A 159 -3.85 -10.59 15.53
N CYS A 160 -3.33 -11.72 15.06
CA CYS A 160 -3.53 -12.17 13.67
C CYS A 160 -4.74 -13.11 13.48
N ARG A 161 -5.73 -13.08 14.38
CA ARG A 161 -6.88 -14.00 14.40
C ARG A 161 -8.18 -13.30 13.98
#